data_AF-A0A6P8IC24-F1
#
_entry.id   AF-A0A6P8IC24-F1
#
_cell.length_a   1.000
_cell.length_b   1.000
_cell.length_c   1.000
_cell.angle_alpha   90.00
_cell.angle_beta   90.00
_cell.angle_gamma   90.00
#
_symmetry.space_group_name_H-M   'P 1'
#
loop_
_entity.id
_entity.type
_entity.pdbx_description
1 polymer ?
#
loop_
_entity_poly.entity_id
_entity_poly.type
_entity_poly.pdbx_seq_one_letter_code
_entity_poly.pdbx_strand_id
1 'polypeptide(L)'
;MANEPQRKEKIAKQFKEDILSAECLTPPFLLIEIHSHPKNFLSRQAIRLSWGNKDLDEKRNYKIIFLLGKVKNQTIQQMVQMEARRTGDIVQGDFLDIYNNLYKKMVLSLKWPLKNCRAKYILKTDEDCYVNTDMLISFLEKYDTTRGSNPLYMGRKSDNSSVERDPEDRYYVSKDIYPSPTYDPYISGGGYVFSGFLLEKLYEASRFFLFFL
;
A
#
# COMPACT_ATOMS: atom_id res chain seq x y z
N MET A 1 -3.82 0.07 31.75
CA MET A 1 -4.69 0.56 30.66
C MET A 1 -4.15 1.91 30.23
N ALA A 2 -3.56 2.04 29.05
CA ALA A 2 -3.04 3.35 28.60
C ALA A 2 -4.22 4.21 28.12
N ASN A 3 -4.20 5.50 28.47
CA ASN A 3 -5.25 6.46 28.06
C ASN A 3 -5.30 6.58 26.53
N GLU A 4 -6.50 6.79 25.97
CA GLU A 4 -6.74 6.92 24.53
C GLU A 4 -5.79 7.91 23.80
N PRO A 5 -5.47 9.11 24.35
CA PRO A 5 -4.43 9.98 23.78
C PRO A 5 -3.02 9.36 23.79
N GLN A 6 -2.64 8.60 24.82
CA GLN A 6 -1.37 7.85 24.84
C GLN A 6 -1.35 6.70 23.82
N ARG A 7 -2.51 6.12 23.49
CA ARG A 7 -2.64 5.10 22.43
C ARG A 7 -2.43 5.72 21.04
N LYS A 8 -3.00 6.90 20.78
CA LYS A 8 -2.81 7.70 19.56
C LYS A 8 -1.34 8.13 19.40
N GLU A 9 -0.70 8.57 20.48
CA GLU A 9 0.72 8.97 20.47
C GLU A 9 1.70 7.80 20.29
N LYS A 10 1.32 6.58 20.72
CA LYS A 10 2.13 5.36 20.55
C LYS A 10 2.09 4.79 19.13
N ILE A 11 0.99 5.00 18.40
CA ILE A 11 0.86 4.66 16.96
C ILE A 11 1.79 5.57 16.12
N ALA A 12 2.00 6.81 16.57
CA ALA A 12 2.86 7.79 15.91
C ALA A 12 4.38 7.51 16.03
N LYS A 13 4.82 6.54 16.86
CA LYS A 13 6.17 5.96 16.74
C LYS A 13 6.19 5.01 15.54
N GLN A 14 6.06 5.59 14.35
CA GLN A 14 6.18 4.89 13.09
C GLN A 14 7.53 4.20 13.02
N PHE A 15 7.46 2.93 12.64
CA PHE A 15 8.60 2.07 12.39
C PHE A 15 9.61 2.76 11.46
N LYS A 16 10.88 2.38 11.61
CA LYS A 16 11.94 2.81 10.69
C LYS A 16 11.71 2.17 9.32
N GLU A 17 12.17 2.85 8.27
CA GLU A 17 12.16 2.29 6.92
C GLU A 17 13.57 1.80 6.60
N ASP A 18 13.69 0.53 6.23
CA ASP A 18 14.88 0.03 5.55
C ASP A 18 14.64 0.26 4.06
N ILE A 19 15.04 1.44 3.59
CA ILE A 19 14.86 1.84 2.19
C ILE A 19 15.87 1.07 1.36
N LEU A 20 15.38 0.06 0.63
CA LEU A 20 16.17 -0.71 -0.33
C LEU A 20 15.82 -0.37 -1.80
N SER A 21 14.89 0.57 -2.02
CA SER A 21 14.49 1.06 -3.34
C SER A 21 15.07 2.44 -3.60
N ALA A 22 15.47 2.68 -4.85
CA ALA A 22 15.94 4.00 -5.28
C ALA A 22 14.80 5.03 -5.23
N GLU A 23 15.12 6.24 -4.78
CA GLU A 23 14.22 7.39 -4.81
C GLU A 23 13.81 7.74 -6.25
N CYS A 24 12.69 8.44 -6.41
CA CYS A 24 12.27 8.96 -7.71
C CYS A 24 12.98 10.29 -7.97
N LEU A 25 13.96 10.30 -8.87
CA LEU A 25 14.62 11.53 -9.33
C LEU A 25 13.62 12.49 -9.97
N THR A 26 12.69 11.94 -10.75
CA THR A 26 11.55 12.65 -11.32
C THR A 26 10.26 12.01 -10.83
N PRO A 27 9.29 12.78 -10.34
CA PRO A 27 7.96 12.27 -9.98
C PRO A 27 7.30 11.52 -11.14
N PRO A 28 6.88 10.25 -10.95
CA PRO A 28 6.14 9.54 -11.97
C PRO A 28 4.69 10.04 -12.03
N PHE A 29 4.04 9.85 -13.18
CA PHE A 29 2.61 10.10 -13.31
C PHE A 29 1.82 9.13 -12.43
N LEU A 30 2.19 7.85 -12.44
CA LEU A 30 1.59 6.79 -11.62
C LEU A 30 2.66 6.04 -10.81
N LEU A 31 2.49 5.96 -9.49
CA LEU A 31 3.21 5.01 -8.64
C LEU A 31 2.30 3.81 -8.35
N ILE A 32 2.77 2.60 -8.62
CA ILE A 32 2.08 1.35 -8.33
C ILE A 32 2.78 0.70 -7.14
N GLU A 33 2.09 0.67 -6.02
CA GLU A 33 2.52 0.07 -4.77
C GLU A 33 1.88 -1.31 -4.63
N ILE A 34 2.72 -2.34 -4.65
CA ILE A 34 2.29 -3.72 -4.55
C ILE A 34 2.60 -4.22 -3.16
N HIS A 35 1.55 -4.50 -2.38
CA HIS A 35 1.70 -5.17 -1.10
C HIS A 35 2.05 -6.65 -1.34
N SER A 36 3.24 -7.05 -0.90
CA SER A 36 3.76 -8.41 -1.10
C SER A 36 4.25 -8.99 0.23
N HIS A 37 4.33 -10.31 0.34
CA HIS A 37 4.93 -10.97 1.49
C HIS A 37 6.40 -11.36 1.19
N PRO A 38 7.34 -11.26 2.15
CA PRO A 38 8.76 -11.61 1.96
C PRO A 38 9.04 -12.96 1.31
N LYS A 39 8.19 -13.97 1.57
CA LYS A 39 8.30 -15.31 0.98
C LYS A 39 7.89 -15.39 -0.51
N ASN A 40 7.15 -14.42 -1.02
CA ASN A 40 6.50 -14.50 -2.33
C ASN A 40 7.37 -13.94 -3.46
N PHE A 41 8.61 -14.43 -3.52
CA PHE A 41 9.58 -14.06 -4.56
C PHE A 41 9.05 -14.33 -5.98
N LEU A 42 8.37 -15.47 -6.16
CA LEU A 42 7.82 -15.87 -7.47
C LEU A 42 6.69 -14.95 -7.92
N SER A 43 5.81 -14.52 -7.00
CA SER A 43 4.74 -13.56 -7.32
C SER A 43 5.32 -12.24 -7.80
N ARG A 44 6.30 -11.69 -7.06
CA ARG A 44 7.00 -10.46 -7.49
C ARG A 44 7.69 -10.63 -8.84
N GLN A 45 8.37 -11.76 -9.06
CA GLN A 45 9.03 -12.05 -10.33
C GLN A 45 8.03 -12.20 -11.49
N ALA A 46 6.88 -12.84 -11.26
CA ALA A 46 5.83 -12.98 -12.25
C ALA A 46 5.26 -11.62 -12.67
N ILE A 47 5.03 -10.71 -11.71
CA ILE A 47 4.58 -9.34 -12.00
C ILE A 47 5.61 -8.59 -12.85
N ARG A 48 6.89 -8.64 -12.47
CA ARG A 48 7.99 -8.02 -13.24
C ARG A 48 8.10 -8.54 -14.68
N LEU A 49 7.79 -9.81 -14.91
CA LEU A 49 7.84 -10.44 -16.24
C LEU A 49 6.52 -10.32 -17.03
N SER A 50 5.48 -9.76 -16.43
CA SER A 50 4.15 -9.66 -17.04
C SER A 50 3.65 -8.20 -17.04
N TRP A 51 2.55 -7.92 -16.37
CA TRP A 51 1.85 -6.63 -16.41
C TRP A 51 2.62 -5.47 -15.76
N GLY A 52 3.64 -5.78 -14.95
CA GLY A 52 4.52 -4.81 -14.34
C GLY A 52 5.81 -4.56 -15.11
N ASN A 53 5.98 -5.15 -16.30
CA ASN A 53 7.18 -4.99 -17.09
C ASN A 53 7.21 -3.61 -17.78
N LYS A 54 8.15 -2.76 -17.35
CA LYS A 54 8.35 -1.41 -17.89
C LYS A 54 8.95 -1.40 -19.30
N ASP A 55 9.72 -2.41 -19.67
CA ASP A 55 10.40 -2.46 -20.96
C ASP A 55 9.40 -2.67 -22.12
N LEU A 56 8.16 -3.06 -21.79
CA LEU A 56 7.06 -3.13 -22.75
C LEU A 56 6.40 -1.77 -23.03
N ASP A 57 6.69 -0.75 -22.22
CA ASP A 57 5.97 0.53 -22.27
C ASP A 57 6.87 1.73 -21.90
N GLU A 58 7.90 1.97 -22.72
CA GLU A 58 8.83 3.11 -22.57
C GLU A 58 8.14 4.49 -22.63
N LYS A 59 6.92 4.55 -23.17
CA LYS A 59 6.21 5.82 -23.39
C LYS A 59 5.46 6.30 -22.16
N ARG A 60 5.13 5.42 -21.20
CA ARG A 60 4.32 5.79 -20.03
C ARG A 60 5.17 5.99 -18.78
N ASN A 61 4.97 7.14 -18.14
CA ASN A 61 5.69 7.53 -16.93
C ASN A 61 5.09 6.91 -15.66
N TYR A 62 5.35 5.63 -15.39
CA TYR A 62 4.96 4.99 -14.14
C TYR A 62 6.13 4.33 -13.41
N LYS A 63 5.97 4.04 -12.11
CA LYS A 63 6.93 3.28 -11.29
C LYS A 63 6.21 2.21 -10.50
N ILE A 64 6.84 1.03 -10.39
CA ILE A 64 6.37 -0.05 -9.53
C ILE A 64 7.33 -0.19 -8.36
N ILE A 65 6.76 -0.38 -7.17
CA ILE A 65 7.49 -0.78 -5.97
C ILE A 65 6.75 -1.90 -5.25
N PHE A 66 7.50 -2.78 -4.58
CA PHE A 66 6.98 -3.80 -3.69
C PHE A 66 7.18 -3.37 -2.24
N LEU A 67 6.09 -3.37 -1.47
CA LEU A 67 6.10 -3.01 -0.06
C LEU A 67 6.10 -4.29 0.80
N LEU A 68 7.14 -4.44 1.62
CA LEU A 68 7.36 -5.59 2.49
C LEU A 68 7.53 -5.15 3.96
N GLY A 69 7.21 -6.05 4.89
CA GLY A 69 7.75 -6.03 6.25
C GLY A 69 8.93 -7.00 6.40
N LYS A 70 9.43 -7.16 7.62
CA LYS A 70 10.46 -8.13 8.00
C LYS A 70 9.86 -9.48 8.34
N VAL A 71 10.69 -10.52 8.21
CA VAL A 71 10.38 -11.87 8.72
C VAL A 71 11.43 -12.31 9.74
N LYS A 72 11.03 -13.15 10.70
CA LYS A 72 11.95 -13.70 11.71
C LYS A 72 12.98 -14.66 11.11
N ASN A 73 12.64 -15.32 10.00
CA ASN A 73 13.53 -16.25 9.32
C ASN A 73 14.67 -15.47 8.64
N GLN A 74 15.89 -15.63 9.17
CA GLN A 74 17.07 -14.89 8.72
C GLN A 74 17.44 -15.22 7.26
N THR A 75 17.25 -16.46 6.82
CA THR A 75 17.52 -16.86 5.43
C THR A 75 16.61 -16.11 4.46
N ILE A 76 15.29 -16.08 4.73
CA ILE A 76 14.34 -15.34 3.90
C ILE A 76 14.68 -13.84 3.92
N GLN A 77 15.03 -13.29 5.09
CA GLN A 77 15.39 -11.88 5.22
C GLN A 77 16.65 -11.53 4.40
N GLN A 78 17.67 -12.38 4.39
CA GLN A 78 18.86 -12.22 3.54
C GLN A 78 18.51 -12.32 2.05
N MET A 79 17.64 -13.26 1.66
CA MET A 79 17.18 -13.38 0.28
C MET A 79 16.43 -12.13 -0.20
N VAL A 80 15.57 -11.54 0.64
CA VAL A 80 14.90 -10.26 0.34
C VAL A 80 15.92 -9.13 0.14
N GLN A 81 16.96 -9.06 0.97
CA GLN A 81 18.02 -8.04 0.82
C GLN A 81 18.79 -8.22 -0.50
N MET A 82 19.07 -9.46 -0.90
CA MET A 82 19.71 -9.76 -2.18
C MET A 82 18.81 -9.39 -3.36
N GLU A 83 17.52 -9.74 -3.30
CA GLU A 83 16.53 -9.36 -4.31
C GLU A 83 16.46 -7.83 -4.43
N ALA A 84 16.31 -7.12 -3.32
CA ALA A 84 16.18 -5.67 -3.30
C ALA A 84 17.40 -4.96 -3.90
N ARG A 85 18.61 -5.44 -3.60
CA ARG A 85 19.85 -4.92 -4.23
C ARG A 85 19.90 -5.18 -5.73
N ARG A 86 19.33 -6.29 -6.19
CA ARG A 86 19.33 -6.66 -7.62
C ARG A 86 18.27 -5.88 -8.40
N THR A 87 17.10 -5.66 -7.83
CA THR A 87 15.94 -5.11 -8.56
C THR A 87 15.70 -3.63 -8.29
N GLY A 88 16.11 -3.11 -7.13
CA GLY A 88 15.94 -1.70 -6.76
C GLY A 88 14.49 -1.25 -6.56
N ASP A 89 13.55 -2.18 -6.50
CA ASP A 89 12.10 -1.92 -6.46
C ASP A 89 11.42 -2.36 -5.15
N ILE A 90 12.19 -2.66 -4.10
CA ILE A 90 11.66 -3.10 -2.80
C ILE A 90 11.81 -2.02 -1.74
N VAL A 91 10.71 -1.69 -1.07
CA VAL A 91 10.72 -0.87 0.15
C VAL A 91 10.32 -1.76 1.32
N GLN A 92 11.18 -1.86 2.34
CA GLN A 92 10.93 -2.70 3.49
C GLN A 92 10.73 -1.85 4.76
N GLY A 93 9.60 -2.02 5.43
CA GLY A 93 9.36 -1.40 6.74
C GLY A 93 9.89 -2.25 7.89
N ASP A 94 10.32 -1.60 8.98
CA ASP A 94 10.80 -2.24 10.21
C ASP A 94 9.64 -2.73 11.10
N PHE A 95 8.83 -3.64 10.56
CA PHE A 95 7.76 -4.32 11.27
C PHE A 95 7.63 -5.77 10.78
N LEU A 96 7.14 -6.67 11.63
CA LEU A 96 6.91 -8.06 11.21
C LEU A 96 5.77 -8.12 10.19
N ASP A 97 6.03 -8.76 9.05
CA ASP A 97 5.05 -8.99 7.98
C ASP A 97 4.12 -10.15 8.36
N ILE A 98 3.05 -9.79 9.08
CA ILE A 98 1.97 -10.69 9.50
C ILE A 98 0.65 -9.97 9.28
N TYR A 99 -0.44 -10.73 9.19
CA TYR A 99 -1.77 -10.24 8.85
C TYR A 99 -2.20 -9.02 9.71
N ASN A 100 -2.09 -9.13 11.03
CA ASN A 100 -2.47 -8.06 11.96
C ASN A 100 -1.59 -6.81 11.84
N ASN A 101 -0.47 -6.86 11.11
CA ASN A 101 0.41 -5.71 10.84
C ASN A 101 0.23 -5.17 9.41
N LEU A 102 -0.73 -5.64 8.61
CA LEU A 102 -0.95 -5.12 7.25
C LEU A 102 -1.22 -3.61 7.24
N TYR A 103 -1.82 -3.08 8.31
CA TYR A 103 -1.98 -1.64 8.46
C TYR A 103 -0.64 -0.88 8.51
N LYS A 104 0.44 -1.47 9.03
CA LYS A 104 1.76 -0.85 9.00
C LYS A 104 2.30 -0.78 7.58
N LYS A 105 2.00 -1.78 6.75
CA LYS A 105 2.29 -1.75 5.32
C LYS A 105 1.48 -0.67 4.61
N MET A 106 0.23 -0.45 5.01
CA MET A 106 -0.56 0.68 4.54
C MET A 106 0.06 2.03 4.92
N VAL A 107 0.48 2.20 6.18
CA VAL A 107 1.17 3.42 6.62
C VAL A 107 2.48 3.63 5.86
N LEU A 108 3.23 2.55 5.58
CA LEU A 108 4.44 2.61 4.75
C LEU A 108 4.12 3.10 3.33
N SER A 109 3.04 2.60 2.73
CA SER A 109 2.50 3.03 1.44
C SER A 109 2.16 4.52 1.40
N LEU A 110 1.74 5.11 2.52
CA LEU A 110 1.50 6.56 2.58
C LEU A 110 2.80 7.35 2.85
N LYS A 111 3.67 6.82 3.70
CA LYS A 111 4.85 7.52 4.23
C LYS A 111 5.99 7.62 3.22
N TRP A 112 6.34 6.50 2.59
CA TRP A 112 7.48 6.43 1.67
C TRP A 112 7.34 7.37 0.46
N PRO A 113 6.21 7.41 -0.28
CA PRO A 113 6.09 8.32 -1.43
C PRO A 113 6.13 9.80 -1.04
N LEU A 114 5.72 10.19 0.17
CA LEU A 114 5.79 11.60 0.62
C LEU A 114 7.21 12.14 0.57
N LYS A 115 8.20 11.31 0.91
CA LYS A 115 9.60 11.70 0.98
C LYS A 115 10.38 11.31 -0.27
N ASN A 116 10.08 10.15 -0.85
CA ASN A 116 10.96 9.52 -1.84
C ASN A 116 10.35 9.47 -3.25
N CYS A 117 9.02 9.62 -3.42
CA CYS A 117 8.38 9.48 -4.72
C CYS A 117 6.98 10.10 -4.79
N ARG A 118 6.88 11.43 -4.82
CA ARG A 118 5.58 12.14 -4.89
C ARG A 118 4.93 12.06 -6.27
N ALA A 119 4.32 10.92 -6.57
CA ALA A 119 3.60 10.69 -7.83
C ALA A 119 2.30 11.48 -7.93
N LYS A 120 1.83 11.71 -9.17
CA LYS A 120 0.54 12.38 -9.40
C LYS A 120 -0.66 11.52 -9.00
N TYR A 121 -0.57 10.22 -9.28
CA TYR A 121 -1.51 9.19 -8.85
C TYR A 121 -0.77 8.03 -8.21
N ILE A 122 -1.41 7.36 -7.26
CA ILE A 122 -0.88 6.20 -6.57
C ILE A 122 -1.92 5.10 -6.65
N LEU A 123 -1.53 3.95 -7.18
CA LEU A 123 -2.28 2.70 -7.14
C LEU A 123 -1.71 1.85 -6.01
N LYS A 124 -2.54 1.49 -5.03
CA LYS A 124 -2.24 0.36 -4.14
C LYS A 124 -2.90 -0.90 -4.72
N THR A 125 -2.17 -2.01 -4.77
CA THR A 125 -2.72 -3.33 -5.11
C THR A 125 -1.98 -4.43 -4.34
N ASP A 126 -2.41 -5.68 -4.49
CA ASP A 126 -1.81 -6.86 -3.86
C ASP A 126 -1.08 -7.71 -4.91
N GLU A 127 -0.14 -8.54 -4.48
CA GLU A 127 0.68 -9.36 -5.38
C GLU A 127 -0.06 -10.51 -6.07
N ASP A 128 -1.31 -10.77 -5.69
CA ASP A 128 -2.20 -11.77 -6.30
C ASP A 128 -3.22 -11.13 -7.27
N CYS A 129 -3.03 -9.85 -7.61
CA CYS A 129 -3.87 -9.11 -8.54
C CYS A 129 -3.23 -8.93 -9.91
N TYR A 130 -4.08 -8.70 -10.92
CA TYR A 130 -3.67 -8.26 -12.26
C TYR A 130 -4.10 -6.82 -12.49
N VAL A 131 -3.22 -6.00 -13.06
CA VAL A 131 -3.50 -4.61 -13.42
C VAL A 131 -3.34 -4.45 -14.92
N ASN A 132 -4.39 -3.98 -15.59
CA ASN A 132 -4.26 -3.48 -16.96
C ASN A 132 -3.69 -2.05 -16.91
N THR A 133 -2.35 -1.95 -16.85
CA THR A 133 -1.62 -0.70 -16.64
C THR A 133 -1.92 0.33 -17.74
N ASP A 134 -2.01 -0.11 -19.00
CA ASP A 134 -2.35 0.72 -20.15
C ASP A 134 -3.73 1.38 -20.02
N MET A 135 -4.74 0.58 -19.70
CA MET A 135 -6.11 1.06 -19.55
C MET A 135 -6.21 2.01 -18.36
N LEU A 136 -5.53 1.70 -17.25
CA LEU A 136 -5.53 2.55 -16.07
C LEU A 136 -4.88 3.91 -16.35
N ILE A 137 -3.71 3.95 -16.98
CA ILE A 137 -3.02 5.22 -17.26
C ILE A 137 -3.85 6.06 -18.23
N SER A 138 -4.39 5.45 -19.28
CA SER A 138 -5.25 6.16 -20.24
C SER A 138 -6.50 6.76 -19.58
N PHE A 139 -7.10 6.04 -18.62
CA PHE A 139 -8.20 6.56 -17.81
C PHE A 139 -7.76 7.76 -16.97
N LEU A 140 -6.62 7.66 -16.29
CA LEU A 140 -6.11 8.72 -15.42
C LEU A 140 -5.70 9.97 -16.20
N GLU A 141 -5.10 9.85 -17.39
CA GLU A 141 -4.78 10.97 -18.27
C GLU A 141 -6.06 11.70 -18.74
N LYS A 142 -7.10 10.94 -19.08
CA LYS A 142 -8.42 11.50 -19.41
C LYS A 142 -9.07 12.17 -18.21
N TYR A 143 -8.97 11.57 -17.02
CA TYR A 143 -9.49 12.17 -15.79
C TYR A 143 -8.77 13.49 -15.50
N ASP A 144 -7.44 13.49 -15.59
CA ASP A 144 -6.59 14.65 -15.33
C ASP A 144 -6.90 15.84 -16.24
N THR A 145 -7.09 15.57 -17.53
CA THR A 145 -7.44 16.60 -18.52
C THR A 145 -8.87 17.13 -18.36
N THR A 146 -9.82 16.32 -17.90
CA THR A 146 -11.26 16.70 -17.85
C THR A 146 -11.72 17.21 -16.48
N ARG A 147 -11.09 16.76 -15.39
CA ARG A 147 -11.47 17.10 -14.01
C ARG A 147 -10.41 17.92 -13.29
N GLY A 148 -9.26 18.20 -13.92
CA GLY A 148 -8.18 18.97 -13.33
C GLY A 148 -7.61 18.32 -12.07
N SER A 149 -7.13 19.13 -11.13
CA SER A 149 -6.52 18.70 -9.86
C SER A 149 -7.52 18.26 -8.78
N ASN A 150 -8.73 17.83 -9.16
CA ASN A 150 -9.71 17.34 -8.18
C ASN A 150 -9.17 16.11 -7.44
N PRO A 151 -9.39 16.00 -6.12
CA PRO A 151 -8.99 14.82 -5.38
C PRO A 151 -9.70 13.57 -5.93
N LEU A 152 -8.92 12.56 -6.29
CA LEU A 152 -9.42 11.26 -6.74
C LEU A 152 -9.19 10.23 -5.65
N TYR A 153 -10.21 9.45 -5.32
CA TYR A 153 -10.08 8.18 -4.60
C TYR A 153 -11.07 7.20 -5.23
N MET A 154 -10.57 6.15 -5.88
CA MET A 154 -11.38 5.24 -6.68
C MET A 154 -10.99 3.77 -6.52
N GLY A 155 -12.00 2.92 -6.67
CA GLY A 155 -11.89 1.47 -6.75
C GLY A 155 -13.27 0.87 -6.53
N ARG A 156 -13.34 -0.41 -6.18
CA ARG A 156 -14.62 -1.05 -5.88
C ARG A 156 -15.10 -0.64 -4.49
N LYS A 157 -16.09 0.26 -4.46
CA LYS A 157 -16.74 0.69 -3.22
C LYS A 157 -17.54 -0.46 -2.61
N SER A 158 -17.35 -0.65 -1.32
CA SER A 158 -18.14 -1.52 -0.46
C SER A 158 -18.96 -0.65 0.48
N ASP A 159 -20.27 -0.80 0.41
CA ASP A 159 -21.23 -0.13 1.29
C ASP A 159 -21.84 -1.15 2.27
N ASN A 160 -22.11 -0.72 3.50
CA ASN A 160 -22.82 -1.52 4.52
C ASN A 160 -22.26 -2.93 4.72
N SER A 161 -20.94 -3.11 4.66
CA SER A 161 -20.33 -4.41 4.88
C SER A 161 -20.42 -4.81 6.34
N SER A 162 -20.95 -6.00 6.62
CA SER A 162 -21.03 -6.54 7.97
C SER A 162 -19.63 -6.75 8.56
N VAL A 163 -19.49 -6.43 9.83
CA VAL A 163 -18.29 -6.73 10.61
C VAL A 163 -18.34 -8.20 11.01
N GLU A 164 -17.31 -8.96 10.68
CA GLU A 164 -17.21 -10.37 11.05
C GLU A 164 -17.02 -10.51 12.57
N ARG A 165 -17.88 -11.31 13.20
CA ARG A 165 -17.97 -11.47 14.66
C ARG A 165 -17.66 -12.89 15.12
N ASP A 166 -17.43 -13.83 14.21
CA ASP A 166 -16.94 -15.16 14.53
C ASP A 166 -15.45 -15.11 14.87
N PRO A 167 -15.02 -15.44 16.11
CA PRO A 167 -13.61 -15.46 16.50
C PRO A 167 -12.74 -16.44 15.71
N GLU A 168 -13.35 -17.43 15.05
CA GLU A 168 -12.64 -18.42 14.23
C GLU A 168 -12.41 -17.94 12.78
N ASP A 169 -13.08 -16.86 12.35
CA ASP A 169 -12.87 -16.27 11.04
C ASP A 169 -11.62 -15.37 11.04
N ARG A 170 -10.83 -15.44 9.96
CA ARG A 170 -9.62 -14.64 9.77
C ARG A 170 -9.86 -13.13 9.76
N TYR A 171 -11.10 -12.69 9.54
CA TYR A 171 -11.52 -11.30 9.49
C TYR A 171 -12.23 -10.83 10.77
N TYR A 172 -12.21 -11.65 11.83
CA TYR A 172 -12.83 -11.34 13.12
C TYR A 172 -12.45 -9.96 13.65
N VAL A 173 -13.45 -9.16 14.02
CA VAL A 173 -13.26 -7.93 14.77
C VAL A 173 -14.17 -7.92 15.99
N SER A 174 -13.60 -7.74 17.18
CA SER A 174 -14.37 -7.69 18.42
C SER A 174 -15.19 -6.40 18.55
N LYS A 175 -16.27 -6.44 19.34
CA LYS A 175 -17.10 -5.25 19.62
C LYS A 175 -16.35 -4.16 20.39
N ASP A 176 -15.35 -4.54 21.20
CA ASP A 176 -14.49 -3.60 21.93
C ASP A 176 -13.61 -2.77 20.98
N ILE A 177 -13.28 -3.35 19.83
CA ILE A 177 -12.45 -2.73 18.79
C ILE A 177 -13.32 -1.87 17.86
N TYR A 178 -14.43 -2.44 17.37
CA TYR A 178 -15.34 -1.76 16.47
C TYR A 178 -16.80 -2.08 16.89
N PRO A 179 -17.49 -1.19 17.62
CA PRO A 179 -18.81 -1.48 18.18
C PRO A 179 -19.93 -1.62 17.14
N SER A 180 -19.85 -0.87 16.03
CA SER A 180 -20.88 -0.86 14.99
C SER A 180 -20.95 -2.22 14.28
N PRO A 181 -22.15 -2.76 13.96
CA PRO A 181 -22.28 -4.03 13.25
C PRO A 181 -21.83 -3.96 11.78
N THR A 182 -21.69 -2.76 11.21
CA THR A 182 -21.31 -2.54 9.81
C THR A 182 -20.17 -1.51 9.71
N TYR A 183 -19.27 -1.75 8.75
CA TYR A 183 -18.23 -0.81 8.40
C TYR A 183 -18.79 0.44 7.70
N ASP A 184 -18.15 1.58 7.94
CA ASP A 184 -18.32 2.76 7.08
C ASP A 184 -17.91 2.43 5.63
N PRO A 185 -18.41 3.18 4.63
CA PRO A 185 -18.06 2.94 3.24
C PRO A 185 -16.54 2.96 3.00
N TYR A 186 -16.03 1.94 2.33
CA TYR A 186 -14.61 1.80 2.02
C TYR A 186 -14.39 1.25 0.61
N ILE A 187 -13.15 1.29 0.12
CA ILE A 187 -12.77 0.66 -1.15
C ILE A 187 -12.13 -0.70 -0.85
N SER A 188 -12.59 -1.75 -1.55
CA SER A 188 -12.10 -3.12 -1.35
C SER A 188 -10.59 -3.27 -1.60
N GLY A 189 -9.96 -4.21 -0.90
CA GLY A 189 -8.50 -4.33 -0.82
C GLY A 189 -7.75 -4.69 -2.11
N GLY A 190 -8.39 -5.32 -3.09
CA GLY A 190 -7.72 -5.83 -4.31
C GLY A 190 -7.05 -4.74 -5.15
N GLY A 191 -7.54 -3.50 -5.06
CA GLY A 191 -6.80 -2.36 -5.59
C GLY A 191 -7.61 -1.08 -5.61
N TYR A 192 -6.91 0.04 -5.39
CA TYR A 192 -7.51 1.36 -5.45
C TYR A 192 -6.49 2.42 -5.85
N VAL A 193 -6.98 3.47 -6.49
CA VAL A 193 -6.18 4.61 -6.91
C VAL A 193 -6.58 5.84 -6.14
N PHE A 194 -5.60 6.61 -5.70
CA PHE A 194 -5.81 7.94 -5.18
C PHE A 194 -4.86 8.96 -5.81
N SER A 195 -5.32 10.21 -5.90
CA SER A 195 -4.46 11.32 -6.33
C SER A 195 -3.40 11.60 -5.27
N GLY A 196 -2.18 11.94 -5.68
CA GLY A 196 -1.09 12.34 -4.79
C GLY A 196 -1.43 13.56 -3.90
N PHE A 197 -2.40 14.38 -4.32
CA PHE A 197 -2.96 15.47 -3.50
C PHE A 197 -3.55 14.98 -2.16
N LEU A 198 -4.07 13.74 -2.11
CA LEU A 198 -4.63 13.16 -0.89
C LEU A 198 -3.56 12.57 0.03
N LEU A 199 -2.35 12.32 -0.47
CA LEU A 199 -1.33 11.53 0.22
C LEU A 199 -1.00 12.09 1.61
N GLU A 200 -0.79 13.40 1.71
CA GLU A 200 -0.42 14.07 2.97
C GLU A 200 -1.57 14.02 3.98
N LYS A 201 -2.81 14.24 3.53
CA LYS A 201 -4.01 14.16 4.38
C LYS A 201 -4.28 12.73 4.85
N LEU A 202 -4.13 11.75 3.96
CA LEU A 202 -4.27 10.32 4.29
C LEU A 202 -3.22 9.89 5.29
N TYR A 203 -1.97 10.31 5.10
CA TYR A 203 -0.88 10.03 6.04
C TYR A 203 -1.12 10.65 7.41
N GLU A 204 -1.51 11.92 7.49
CA GLU A 204 -1.82 12.55 8.78
C GLU A 204 -3.00 11.85 9.45
N ALA A 205 -4.08 11.56 8.73
CA ALA A 205 -5.21 10.80 9.26
C ALA A 205 -4.78 9.42 9.79
N SER A 206 -3.88 8.73 9.08
CA SER A 206 -3.35 7.41 9.45
C SER A 206 -2.71 7.37 10.85
N ARG A 207 -2.28 8.52 11.38
CA ARG A 207 -1.66 8.63 12.71
C ARG A 207 -2.69 8.67 13.85
N PHE A 208 -3.95 8.95 13.54
CA PHE A 208 -5.01 9.12 14.54
C PHE A 208 -6.02 7.97 14.57
N PHE A 209 -6.11 7.18 13.49
CA PHE A 209 -7.02 6.04 13.43
C PHE A 209 -6.40 4.79 14.04
N LEU A 210 -7.21 4.09 14.83
CA LEU A 210 -6.94 2.72 15.20
C LEU A 210 -7.17 1.86 13.97
N PHE A 211 -6.12 1.20 13.52
CA PHE A 211 -6.25 0.20 12.48
C PHE A 211 -6.82 -1.07 13.08
N PHE A 212 -7.87 -1.59 12.43
CA PHE A 212 -8.60 -2.76 12.87
C PHE A 212 -8.31 -3.88 11.88
N LEU A 213 -7.39 -4.78 12.26
CA LEU A 213 -7.16 -6.10 11.67
C LEU A 213 -6.66 -7.04 12.77
#